data_AF-A0A7C0XW59-F1
#
_entry.id   AF-A0A7C0XW59-F1
#
_cell.length_a   1.000
_cell.length_b   1.000
_cell.length_c   1.000
_cell.angle_alpha   90.00
_cell.angle_beta   90.00
_cell.angle_gamma   90.00
#
_symmetry.space_group_name_H-M   'P 1'
#
loop_
_entity.id
_entity.type
_entity.pdbx_description
1 polymer ?
#
loop_
_entity_poly.entity_id
_entity_poly.type
_entity_poly.pdbx_seq_one_letter_code
_entity_poly.pdbx_strand_id
1 'polypeptide(L)'
;MSLQKLTSSSSRKAASCRRKKRNQPKPHRIQSSSILKPNLRANSLQMESVGVWLRQARERLDATLEDVEAATHIRERFIKALEAGDFTAFPGGEVQIRGFLRIYARYLGLPAEEALSRYEAEARWGEA
;
A
#
# COMPACT_ATOMS: atom_id res chain seq x y z
N MET A 1 -31.46 -41.99 33.41
CA MET A 1 -32.23 -41.41 34.54
C MET A 1 -31.41 -41.52 35.81
N SER A 2 -31.61 -40.61 36.77
CA SER A 2 -30.82 -40.34 37.99
C SER A 2 -29.57 -39.49 37.76
N LEU A 3 -29.69 -38.16 37.84
CA LEU A 3 -30.03 -37.28 38.98
C LEU A 3 -28.75 -36.66 39.55
N GLN A 4 -28.74 -35.34 39.37
CA GLN A 4 -27.86 -34.32 39.90
C GLN A 4 -27.55 -34.53 41.39
N LYS A 5 -26.30 -34.27 41.79
CA LYS A 5 -25.99 -33.83 43.16
C LYS A 5 -25.15 -32.57 43.10
N LEU A 6 -25.77 -31.51 43.61
CA LEU A 6 -25.21 -30.23 44.00
C LEU A 6 -24.37 -30.42 45.28
N THR A 7 -23.21 -29.78 45.35
CA THR A 7 -22.56 -29.43 46.62
C THR A 7 -21.96 -28.01 46.53
N SER A 8 -22.54 -27.12 47.35
CA SER A 8 -21.91 -26.07 48.21
C SER A 8 -20.69 -25.29 47.65
N SER A 9 -20.76 -23.96 47.45
CA SER A 9 -20.82 -22.86 48.44
C SER A 9 -19.46 -22.15 48.63
N SER A 10 -19.53 -20.82 48.72
CA SER A 10 -18.55 -19.88 49.31
C SER A 10 -17.41 -19.40 48.38
N SER A 11 -17.46 -18.21 47.76
CA SER A 11 -17.45 -16.83 48.27
C SER A 11 -16.05 -16.22 48.48
N ARG A 12 -15.89 -15.01 47.93
CA ARG A 12 -14.84 -13.98 48.13
C ARG A 12 -13.49 -14.17 47.43
N LYS A 13 -13.23 -13.36 46.40
CA LYS A 13 -12.31 -12.20 46.48
C LYS A 13 -12.25 -11.42 45.17
N ALA A 14 -12.55 -10.12 45.29
CA ALA A 14 -12.15 -9.12 44.32
C ALA A 14 -10.62 -9.04 44.28
N ALA A 15 -10.04 -9.13 43.08
CA ALA A 15 -8.66 -8.75 42.83
C ALA A 15 -8.61 -7.80 41.64
N SER A 16 -8.54 -6.53 42.01
CA SER A 16 -8.03 -5.37 41.32
C SER A 16 -7.23 -5.60 40.02
N CYS A 17 -7.70 -4.88 39.01
CA CYS A 17 -7.00 -4.29 37.87
C CYS A 17 -5.45 -4.41 37.79
N ARG A 18 -4.94 -4.92 36.66
CA ARG A 18 -3.87 -4.23 35.94
C ARG A 18 -3.89 -4.52 34.43
N ARG A 19 -4.82 -3.86 33.74
CA ARG A 19 -4.80 -3.68 32.29
C ARG A 19 -3.47 -2.98 31.95
N LYS A 20 -2.55 -3.64 31.24
CA LYS A 20 -1.33 -3.02 30.69
C LYS A 20 -1.77 -1.78 29.89
N LYS A 21 -1.54 -0.60 30.47
CA LYS A 21 -1.84 0.67 29.81
C LYS A 21 -0.89 0.77 28.62
N ARG A 22 -1.46 0.65 27.42
CA ARG A 22 -0.85 1.08 26.17
C ARG A 22 -0.29 2.49 26.39
N ASN A 23 0.99 2.66 26.10
CA ASN A 23 1.68 3.94 26.21
C ASN A 23 1.22 4.80 25.01
N GLN A 24 0.08 5.46 25.15
CA GLN A 24 -0.43 6.42 24.17
C GLN A 24 0.26 7.77 24.42
N PRO A 25 1.03 8.34 23.47
CA PRO A 25 1.51 9.71 23.59
C PRO A 25 0.34 10.70 23.49
N LYS A 26 0.39 11.76 24.30
CA LYS A 26 -0.69 12.77 24.43
C LYS A 26 -0.64 13.79 23.27
N PRO A 27 -1.80 14.22 22.72
CA PRO A 27 -1.82 15.27 21.72
C PRO A 27 -1.58 16.63 22.39
N HIS A 28 -0.58 17.38 21.92
CA HIS A 28 -0.33 18.76 22.31
C HIS A 28 -1.09 19.71 21.36
N ARG A 29 -1.55 20.83 21.90
CA ARG A 29 -2.72 21.59 21.46
C ARG A 29 -2.30 22.97 20.88
N ILE A 30 -2.47 23.14 19.56
CA ILE A 30 -2.88 24.34 18.76
C ILE A 30 -1.88 25.54 18.85
N GLN A 31 -1.36 26.18 17.78
CA GLN A 31 -2.08 26.97 16.76
C GLN A 31 -1.22 27.34 15.54
N SER A 32 -1.80 27.14 14.37
CA SER A 32 -1.83 28.08 13.23
C SER A 32 -0.51 28.59 12.64
N SER A 33 -0.14 28.10 11.46
CA SER A 33 0.22 28.95 10.30
C SER A 33 0.77 28.16 9.10
N SER A 34 0.11 27.09 8.69
CA SER A 34 0.13 26.67 7.28
C SER A 34 -0.87 25.55 7.09
N ILE A 35 -2.11 25.91 6.77
CA ILE A 35 -2.94 25.05 5.94
C ILE A 35 -2.25 25.05 4.57
N LEU A 36 -1.12 24.36 4.45
CA LEU A 36 -0.66 23.86 3.17
C LEU A 36 -1.42 22.57 2.97
N LYS A 37 -2.73 22.71 2.73
CA LYS A 37 -3.33 21.89 1.68
C LYS A 37 -2.55 22.33 0.43
N PRO A 38 -1.66 21.51 -0.15
CA PRO A 38 -1.06 21.89 -1.40
C PRO A 38 -2.20 22.27 -2.35
N ASN A 39 -1.99 23.45 -2.90
CA ASN A 39 -2.92 24.22 -3.70
C ASN A 39 -3.67 23.32 -4.69
N LEU A 40 -5.01 23.34 -4.64
CA LEU A 40 -5.90 22.68 -5.61
C LEU A 40 -5.85 23.39 -7.00
N ARG A 41 -4.66 23.82 -7.44
CA ARG A 41 -4.35 24.55 -8.68
C ARG A 41 -3.12 24.02 -9.44
N ALA A 42 -2.60 22.85 -9.07
CA ALA A 42 -1.49 22.21 -9.79
C ALA A 42 -1.89 20.99 -10.63
N ASN A 43 -3.17 20.76 -10.90
CA ASN A 43 -3.62 19.56 -11.63
C ASN A 43 -4.02 19.82 -13.09
N SER A 44 -3.52 20.89 -13.70
CA SER A 44 -3.92 21.26 -15.06
C SER A 44 -3.08 20.62 -16.16
N LEU A 45 -1.81 20.21 -15.96
CA LEU A 45 -0.96 19.72 -17.05
C LEU A 45 0.24 18.85 -16.56
N GLN A 46 -0.01 17.76 -15.84
CA GLN A 46 1.01 16.73 -15.62
C GLN A 46 0.32 15.39 -15.89
N MET A 47 0.62 14.75 -17.04
CA MET A 47 0.34 13.32 -17.14
C MET A 47 1.20 12.65 -16.09
N GLU A 48 0.58 12.28 -14.96
CA GLU A 48 1.27 11.56 -13.91
C GLU A 48 1.84 10.27 -14.51
N SER A 49 3.16 10.11 -14.41
CA SER A 49 3.82 8.92 -14.96
C SER A 49 3.26 7.66 -14.30
N VAL A 50 3.15 6.57 -15.06
CA VAL A 50 2.65 5.27 -14.61
C VAL A 50 3.41 4.79 -13.38
N GLY A 51 4.71 5.06 -13.29
CA GLY A 51 5.54 4.71 -12.14
C GLY A 51 5.13 5.42 -10.86
N VAL A 52 4.92 6.74 -10.91
CA VAL A 52 4.44 7.53 -9.77
C VAL A 52 3.04 7.06 -9.34
N TRP A 53 2.15 6.81 -10.31
CA TRP A 53 0.80 6.33 -10.03
C TRP A 53 0.80 4.96 -9.30
N LEU A 54 1.63 4.01 -9.77
CA LEU A 54 1.81 2.70 -9.13
C LEU A 54 2.40 2.82 -7.73
N ARG A 55 3.42 3.68 -7.56
CA ARG A 55 4.05 3.92 -6.26
C ARG A 55 3.05 4.45 -5.24
N GLN A 56 2.25 5.45 -5.61
CA GLN A 56 1.23 6.00 -4.73
C GLN A 56 0.20 4.94 -4.33
N ALA A 57 -0.17 4.04 -5.24
CA ALA A 57 -1.07 2.95 -4.93
C ALA A 57 -0.48 1.96 -3.93
N ARG A 58 0.82 1.64 -4.04
CA ARG A 58 1.53 0.82 -3.05
C ARG A 58 1.57 1.51 -1.69
N GLU A 59 1.92 2.79 -1.66
CA GLU A 59 1.98 3.58 -0.43
C GLU A 59 0.60 3.69 0.25
N ARG A 60 -0.51 3.76 -0.51
CA ARG A 60 -1.87 3.70 0.06
C ARG A 60 -2.23 2.37 0.72
N LEU A 61 -1.56 1.29 0.34
CA LEU A 61 -1.74 -0.04 0.92
C LEU A 61 -0.77 -0.28 2.10
N ASP A 62 0.09 0.69 2.43
CA ASP A 62 1.19 0.56 3.39
C ASP A 62 2.08 -0.67 3.10
N ALA A 63 2.17 -1.08 1.83
CA ALA A 63 2.93 -2.26 1.42
C ALA A 63 4.40 -1.91 1.18
N THR A 64 5.30 -2.67 1.80
CA THR A 64 6.73 -2.57 1.53
C THR A 64 7.09 -3.26 0.22
N LEU A 65 8.24 -2.93 -0.37
CA LEU A 65 8.67 -3.60 -1.60
C LEU A 65 8.92 -5.10 -1.40
N GLU A 66 9.32 -5.49 -0.20
CA GLU A 66 9.52 -6.88 0.23
C GLU A 66 8.18 -7.63 0.24
N ASP A 67 7.11 -7.00 0.74
CA ASP A 67 5.75 -7.57 0.72
C ASP A 67 5.26 -7.79 -0.71
N VAL A 68 5.54 -6.83 -1.61
CA VAL A 68 5.19 -6.95 -3.03
C VAL A 68 5.99 -8.07 -3.70
N GLU A 69 7.31 -8.16 -3.44
CA GLU A 69 8.15 -9.25 -3.98
C GLU A 69 7.66 -10.61 -3.50
N ALA A 70 7.32 -10.75 -2.21
CA ALA A 70 6.80 -12.00 -1.65
C ALA A 70 5.45 -12.41 -2.27
N ALA A 71 4.56 -11.46 -2.55
CA ALA A 71 3.24 -11.74 -3.08
C ALA A 71 3.20 -11.94 -4.60
N THR A 72 4.03 -11.23 -5.35
CA THR A 72 4.01 -11.23 -6.82
C THR A 72 5.11 -12.09 -7.44
N HIS A 73 6.12 -12.47 -6.65
CA HIS A 73 7.37 -13.08 -7.11
C HIS A 73 8.16 -12.22 -8.11
N ILE A 74 7.85 -10.93 -8.21
CA ILE A 74 8.62 -9.97 -8.99
C ILE A 74 9.73 -9.43 -8.08
N ARG A 75 10.99 -9.53 -8.52
CA ARG A 75 12.15 -9.04 -7.74
C ARG A 75 11.99 -7.54 -7.42
N GLU A 76 12.36 -7.13 -6.21
CA GLU A 76 12.30 -5.73 -5.77
C GLU A 76 12.91 -4.74 -6.78
N ARG A 77 14.04 -5.10 -7.40
CA ARG A 77 14.70 -4.26 -8.42
C ARG A 77 13.76 -3.87 -9.57
N PHE A 78 12.88 -4.77 -9.98
CA PHE A 78 11.95 -4.55 -11.08
C PHE A 78 10.74 -3.75 -10.62
N ILE A 79 10.29 -3.94 -9.37
CA ILE A 79 9.23 -3.11 -8.80
C ILE A 79 9.71 -1.66 -8.68
N LYS A 80 10.94 -1.43 -8.20
CA LYS A 80 11.58 -0.11 -8.20
C LYS A 80 11.70 0.49 -9.59
N ALA A 81 12.10 -0.31 -10.58
CA ALA A 81 12.20 0.15 -11.97
C ALA A 81 10.84 0.56 -12.55
N LEU A 82 9.77 -0.22 -12.28
CA LEU A 82 8.40 0.16 -12.66
C LEU A 82 7.97 1.48 -11.99
N GLU A 83 8.25 1.65 -10.69
CA GLU A 83 7.91 2.88 -9.95
C GLU A 83 8.73 4.10 -10.39
N ALA A 84 9.96 3.88 -10.86
CA ALA A 84 10.82 4.92 -11.40
C ALA A 84 10.53 5.25 -12.88
N GLY A 85 9.73 4.45 -13.57
CA GLY A 85 9.54 4.54 -15.02
C GLY A 85 10.77 4.14 -15.83
N ASP A 86 11.74 3.44 -15.22
CA ASP A 86 12.94 2.95 -15.91
C ASP A 86 12.66 1.59 -16.56
N PHE A 87 12.06 1.64 -17.73
CA PHE A 87 11.73 0.46 -18.53
C PHE A 87 12.96 -0.15 -19.25
N THR A 88 14.09 0.56 -19.27
CA THR A 88 15.32 0.07 -19.94
C THR A 88 16.02 -1.03 -19.15
N ALA A 89 15.76 -1.12 -17.84
CA ALA A 89 16.34 -2.13 -16.95
C ALA A 89 15.80 -3.56 -17.16
N PHE A 90 14.82 -3.75 -18.04
CA PHE A 90 14.15 -5.05 -18.27
C PHE A 90 14.80 -5.82 -19.42
N PRO A 91 15.52 -6.93 -19.15
CA PRO A 91 16.17 -7.71 -20.21
C PRO A 91 15.18 -8.42 -21.15
N GLY A 92 13.93 -8.64 -20.70
CA GLY A 92 12.87 -9.24 -21.50
C GLY A 92 12.09 -8.24 -22.37
N GLY A 93 12.50 -6.97 -22.40
CA GLY A 93 11.86 -5.91 -23.19
C GLY A 93 10.39 -5.67 -22.80
N GLU A 94 9.64 -5.14 -23.75
CA GLU A 94 8.26 -4.67 -23.54
C GLU A 94 7.28 -5.77 -23.07
N VAL A 95 7.41 -7.00 -23.59
CA VAL A 95 6.52 -8.11 -23.23
C VAL A 95 6.61 -8.42 -21.73
N GLN A 96 7.82 -8.40 -21.18
CA GLN A 96 8.06 -8.64 -19.76
C GLN A 96 7.48 -7.50 -18.90
N ILE A 97 7.67 -6.25 -19.33
CA ILE A 97 7.15 -5.06 -18.64
C ILE A 97 5.62 -5.12 -18.55
N ARG A 98 4.94 -5.36 -19.67
CA ARG A 98 3.48 -5.50 -19.74
C ARG A 98 2.98 -6.63 -18.81
N GLY A 99 3.69 -7.75 -18.76
CA GLY A 99 3.39 -8.85 -17.84
C GLY A 99 3.48 -8.44 -16.37
N PHE A 100 4.56 -7.77 -15.99
CA PHE A 100 4.76 -7.29 -14.62
C PHE A 100 3.78 -6.20 -14.22
N LEU A 101 3.46 -5.26 -15.12
CA LEU A 101 2.43 -4.24 -14.90
C LEU A 101 1.08 -4.86 -14.56
N ARG A 102 0.67 -5.91 -15.28
CA ARG A 102 -0.60 -6.61 -15.01
C ARG A 102 -0.60 -7.28 -13.64
N ILE A 103 0.49 -7.98 -13.29
CA ILE A 103 0.61 -8.66 -11.99
C ILE A 103 0.61 -7.63 -10.86
N TYR A 104 1.37 -6.55 -11.01
CA TYR A 104 1.52 -5.53 -9.99
C TYR A 104 0.23 -4.71 -9.80
N ALA A 105 -0.40 -4.27 -10.89
CA ALA A 105 -1.71 -3.60 -10.83
C ALA A 105 -2.75 -4.45 -10.11
N ARG A 106 -2.79 -5.76 -10.40
CA ARG A 106 -3.69 -6.70 -9.72
C ARG A 106 -3.40 -6.81 -8.22
N TYR A 107 -2.14 -6.82 -7.82
CA TYR A 107 -1.75 -6.81 -6.39
C TYR A 107 -2.22 -5.52 -5.71
N LEU A 108 -2.07 -4.38 -6.38
CA LEU A 108 -2.46 -3.06 -5.88
C LEU A 108 -3.98 -2.81 -5.90
N GLY A 109 -4.78 -3.74 -6.43
CA GLY A 109 -6.22 -3.56 -6.62
C GLY A 109 -6.58 -2.53 -7.71
N LEU A 110 -5.65 -2.25 -8.62
CA LEU A 110 -5.82 -1.33 -9.74
C LEU A 110 -6.26 -2.06 -11.02
N PRO A 111 -6.98 -1.40 -11.94
CA PRO A 111 -7.31 -2.01 -13.22
C PRO A 111 -6.05 -2.17 -14.08
N ALA A 112 -5.75 -3.41 -14.48
CA ALA A 112 -4.56 -3.72 -15.26
C ALA A 112 -4.54 -3.00 -16.62
N GLU A 113 -5.71 -2.84 -17.24
CA GLU A 113 -5.83 -2.15 -18.54
C GLU A 113 -5.45 -0.67 -18.44
N GLU A 114 -5.75 -0.03 -17.32
CA GLU A 114 -5.39 1.36 -17.05
C GLU A 114 -3.87 1.52 -16.86
N ALA A 115 -3.24 0.55 -16.19
CA ALA A 115 -1.79 0.50 -16.04
C ALA A 115 -1.08 0.32 -17.39
N LEU A 116 -1.61 -0.55 -18.25
CA LEU A 116 -1.08 -0.77 -19.59
C LEU A 116 -1.28 0.45 -20.48
N SER A 117 -2.47 1.06 -20.47
CA SER A 117 -2.76 2.25 -21.27
C SER A 117 -1.86 3.43 -20.91
N ARG A 118 -1.57 3.64 -19.61
CA ARG A 118 -0.61 4.66 -19.17
C ARG A 118 0.81 4.36 -19.64
N TYR A 119 1.24 3.10 -19.48
CA TYR A 119 2.54 2.66 -19.97
C TYR A 119 2.68 2.86 -21.49
N GLU A 120 1.67 2.50 -22.28
CA GLU A 120 1.68 2.67 -23.73
C GLU A 120 1.69 4.15 -24.15
N ALA A 121 1.04 5.03 -23.38
CA ALA A 121 1.09 6.47 -23.61
C ALA A 121 2.51 7.04 -23.40
N GLU A 122 3.23 6.55 -22.39
CA GLU A 122 4.61 6.93 -22.11
C GLU A 122 5.63 6.30 -23.07
N ALA A 123 5.50 5.00 -23.33
CA ALA A 123 6.40 4.28 -24.22
C ALA A 123 6.35 4.85 -25.65
N ARG A 124 5.16 5.16 -26.16
CA ARG A 124 4.96 5.80 -27.48
C ARG A 124 5.60 7.20 -27.57
N TRP A 125 5.79 7.88 -26.45
CA TRP A 125 6.45 9.19 -26.40
C TRP A 125 7.99 9.08 -26.39
N GLY A 126 8.55 7.92 -26.05
CA GLY A 126 9.99 7.67 -25.95
C GLY A 126 10.69 7.26 -27.25
N GLU A 127 9.97 7.16 -28.37
CA GLU A 127 10.46 6.62 -29.65
C GLU A 127 10.57 7.66 -30.79
N ALA A 128 10.50 8.97 -30.49
CA ALA A 128 10.58 10.06 -31.47
C ALA A 128 11.95 10.75 -31.53
#